data_AF-A0A956U4Y7-F1
#
_entry.id   AF-A0A956U4Y7-F1
#
_cell.length_a   1.000
_cell.length_b   1.000
_cell.length_c   1.000
_cell.angle_alpha   90.00
_cell.angle_beta   90.00
_cell.angle_gamma   90.00
#
_symmetry.space_group_name_H-M   'P 1'
#
loop_
_entity.id
_entity.type
_entity.pdbx_description
1 polymer ?
#
loop_
_entity_poly.entity_id
_entity_poly.type
_entity_poly.pdbx_seq_one_letter_code
_entity_poly.pdbx_strand_id
1 'polypeptide(L)'
;MNHPHDNEFRFNWKLVKDLWKVMTPYFVSSGPRQPWYMTWFLAIVGGFTVPVLSTIYAFMTQQVMGPDGTPVGVPLDALMPSALSWVVGTAVSLAMVYGYKSGIVRKLWKPYTFVGIVGVAIAAVVPFIAGPTPDGEALTIFGKVAHYLAAMLPDLSGAADHKMLIAILGVPLALGAPTYFMWGMRKVMDEGWRLLGILTALLFTVTGFNVLLNYLMRDMWNALQGKEVGQFWQALITVGVIFVIGIFIVIPYRWVRDKLGLQWRAWLTERMITRYMDNRKYYQISQMRSVDNPDQRISEDIKAFTGGALSFLLVILDSILTVAAFAVVLYSISPLLTWTVIGYALFGSVVMALIGKRLIGLRFRQEELEANFRYQSVHVRNNAEAIAFFRGEEMESDGLINRLKGAIANYNFLIRWQRNLGFFSQGYDYLVVILPIAIVAPLYFAGQASFGEIQQANSAFNQVLAAMSLFISQFESISAFAANIKRLVLFDEELDRPDPADMPGRPRIKRAQGDDIDVEGLTLMTPNYEHTLIRDLSIEIKAGESVLVMGPSGSGKSSLLRGVAGLWRSGEGTVSTPDLEDMMFMP
;
A
#
# COMPACT_ATOMS: atom_id res chain seq x y z
N MET A 1 -6.56 -52.67 13.58
CA MET A 1 -5.45 -52.15 12.76
C MET A 1 -6.01 -51.90 11.36
N ASN A 2 -5.64 -50.75 10.74
CA ASN A 2 -5.45 -50.48 9.30
C ASN A 2 -6.51 -50.92 8.26
N HIS A 3 -6.76 -50.21 7.15
CA HIS A 3 -6.73 -48.77 6.79
C HIS A 3 -7.40 -48.65 5.39
N PRO A 4 -8.11 -47.56 5.02
CA PRO A 4 -8.80 -47.46 3.73
C PRO A 4 -7.98 -46.75 2.63
N HIS A 5 -8.16 -47.18 1.38
CA HIS A 5 -7.69 -46.59 0.10
C HIS A 5 -8.63 -47.12 -1.02
N ASP A 6 -8.93 -46.44 -2.14
CA ASP A 6 -8.53 -45.12 -2.65
C ASP A 6 -9.70 -44.41 -3.35
N ASN A 7 -9.63 -43.08 -3.48
CA ASN A 7 -10.46 -42.30 -4.41
C ASN A 7 -9.74 -40.97 -4.78
N GLU A 8 -8.72 -41.05 -5.65
CA GLU A 8 -7.92 -39.89 -6.06
C GLU A 8 -8.70 -38.89 -6.92
N PHE A 9 -8.79 -37.64 -6.46
CA PHE A 9 -9.37 -36.53 -7.23
C PHE A 9 -8.33 -35.97 -8.23
N ARG A 10 -8.20 -36.60 -9.41
CA ARG A 10 -7.14 -36.26 -10.38
C ARG A 10 -7.36 -34.90 -11.08
N PHE A 11 -6.50 -33.94 -10.75
CA PHE A 11 -6.54 -32.56 -11.26
C PHE A 11 -6.21 -32.47 -12.77
N ASN A 12 -7.14 -31.94 -13.57
CA ASN A 12 -7.04 -31.94 -15.03
C ASN A 12 -6.18 -30.78 -15.58
N TRP A 13 -4.87 -31.01 -15.64
CA TRP A 13 -3.88 -30.07 -16.19
C TRP A 13 -4.08 -29.69 -17.67
N LYS A 14 -4.84 -30.47 -18.46
CA LYS A 14 -5.14 -30.12 -19.85
C LYS A 14 -6.10 -28.92 -19.92
N LEU A 15 -7.17 -28.97 -19.13
CA LEU A 15 -8.13 -27.87 -19.00
C LEU A 15 -7.44 -26.55 -18.59
N VAL A 16 -6.50 -26.62 -17.65
CA VAL A 16 -5.70 -25.45 -17.20
C VAL A 16 -4.82 -24.90 -18.31
N LYS A 17 -4.15 -25.75 -19.11
CA LYS A 17 -3.33 -25.31 -20.25
C LYS A 17 -4.16 -24.71 -21.38
N ASP A 18 -5.34 -25.25 -21.65
CA ASP A 18 -6.22 -24.75 -22.71
C ASP A 18 -6.88 -23.42 -22.30
N LEU A 19 -7.29 -23.27 -21.03
CA LEU A 19 -7.69 -21.98 -20.45
C LEU A 19 -6.55 -20.95 -20.50
N TRP A 20 -5.33 -21.34 -20.14
CA TRP A 20 -4.17 -20.44 -20.18
C TRP A 20 -3.92 -19.90 -21.60
N LYS A 21 -3.94 -20.78 -22.62
CA LYS A 21 -3.81 -20.39 -24.04
C LYS A 21 -4.90 -19.44 -24.52
N VAL A 22 -6.15 -19.61 -24.06
CA VAL A 22 -7.25 -18.69 -24.40
C VAL A 22 -7.05 -17.33 -23.73
N MET A 23 -6.48 -17.27 -22.53
CA MET A 23 -6.29 -16.01 -21.80
C MET A 23 -5.03 -15.22 -22.21
N THR A 24 -3.95 -15.86 -22.69
CA THR A 24 -2.67 -15.17 -22.96
C THR A 24 -2.78 -13.88 -23.80
N PRO A 25 -3.55 -13.83 -24.91
CA PRO A 25 -3.68 -12.62 -25.73
C PRO A 25 -4.35 -11.42 -25.02
N TYR A 26 -5.16 -11.67 -24.00
CA TYR A 26 -5.91 -10.63 -23.28
C TYR A 26 -5.06 -9.86 -22.27
N PHE A 27 -4.00 -10.47 -21.73
CA PHE A 27 -3.10 -9.81 -20.77
C PHE A 27 -2.14 -8.79 -21.42
N VAL A 28 -1.88 -8.91 -22.72
CA VAL A 28 -0.78 -8.19 -23.41
C VAL A 28 -1.26 -6.91 -24.12
N SER A 29 -2.57 -6.74 -24.33
CA SER A 29 -3.11 -5.80 -25.34
C SER A 29 -3.97 -4.64 -24.83
N SER A 30 -4.38 -4.61 -23.55
CA SER A 30 -5.37 -3.65 -23.04
C SER A 30 -4.80 -2.56 -22.11
N GLY A 31 -4.78 -1.32 -22.58
CA GLY A 31 -4.38 -0.14 -21.79
C GLY A 31 -5.39 0.32 -20.72
N PRO A 32 -5.08 1.38 -19.94
CA PRO A 32 -5.65 1.68 -18.62
C PRO A 32 -7.07 2.31 -18.62
N ARG A 33 -7.96 1.89 -19.53
CA ARG A 33 -9.28 2.54 -19.76
C ARG A 33 -10.50 1.61 -19.75
N GLN A 34 -10.42 0.37 -19.24
CA GLN A 34 -11.56 -0.57 -19.25
C GLN A 34 -11.90 -1.20 -17.87
N PRO A 35 -13.19 -1.28 -17.47
CA PRO A 35 -13.63 -1.72 -16.14
C PRO A 35 -13.89 -3.24 -16.02
N TRP A 36 -13.15 -4.08 -16.77
CA TRP A 36 -13.39 -5.53 -16.84
C TRP A 36 -13.26 -6.22 -15.46
N TYR A 37 -12.37 -5.72 -14.61
CA TYR A 37 -12.19 -6.19 -13.23
C TYR A 37 -13.47 -6.13 -12.40
N MET A 38 -14.35 -5.15 -12.63
CA MET A 38 -15.61 -4.99 -11.90
C MET A 38 -16.68 -5.96 -12.37
N THR A 39 -16.61 -6.39 -13.63
CA THR A 39 -17.51 -7.43 -14.18
C THR A 39 -17.12 -8.81 -13.63
N TRP A 40 -15.82 -9.10 -13.58
CA TRP A 40 -15.31 -10.31 -12.92
C TRP A 40 -15.55 -10.31 -11.40
N PHE A 41 -15.37 -9.17 -10.72
CA PHE A 41 -15.69 -9.07 -9.29
C PHE A 41 -17.17 -9.35 -9.02
N LEU A 42 -18.09 -8.85 -9.85
CA LEU A 42 -19.53 -9.15 -9.72
C LEU A 42 -19.88 -10.59 -10.09
N ALA A 43 -19.22 -11.19 -11.10
CA ALA A 43 -19.39 -12.61 -11.42
C ALA A 43 -18.87 -13.53 -10.30
N ILE A 44 -17.75 -13.18 -9.67
CA ILE A 44 -17.20 -13.91 -8.52
C ILE A 44 -18.06 -13.71 -7.28
N VAL A 45 -18.42 -12.46 -6.93
CA VAL A 45 -19.26 -12.20 -5.76
C VAL A 45 -20.65 -12.82 -5.94
N GLY A 46 -21.37 -12.53 -7.02
CA GLY A 46 -22.70 -13.12 -7.26
C GLY A 46 -22.66 -14.64 -7.44
N GLY A 47 -21.62 -15.16 -8.10
CA GLY A 47 -21.43 -16.60 -8.35
C GLY A 47 -20.86 -17.41 -7.18
N PHE A 48 -20.32 -16.76 -6.14
CA PHE A 48 -19.95 -17.43 -4.88
C PHE A 48 -20.90 -17.12 -3.74
N THR A 49 -21.21 -15.85 -3.43
CA THR A 49 -21.97 -15.53 -2.20
C THR A 49 -23.39 -16.07 -2.25
N VAL A 50 -24.10 -15.98 -3.38
CA VAL A 50 -25.47 -16.50 -3.47
C VAL A 50 -25.47 -18.04 -3.40
N PRO A 51 -24.65 -18.79 -4.17
CA PRO A 51 -24.57 -20.24 -4.01
C PRO A 51 -24.06 -20.71 -2.64
N VAL A 52 -23.06 -20.03 -2.05
CA VAL A 52 -22.55 -20.39 -0.71
C VAL A 52 -23.61 -20.14 0.35
N LEU A 53 -24.28 -18.98 0.36
CA LEU A 53 -25.37 -18.71 1.30
C LEU A 53 -26.55 -19.66 1.10
N SER A 54 -26.91 -20.02 -0.14
CA SER A 54 -27.97 -21.00 -0.40
C SER A 54 -27.57 -22.43 -0.02
N THR A 55 -26.28 -22.79 -0.13
CA THR A 55 -25.78 -24.11 0.26
C THR A 55 -25.68 -24.23 1.78
N ILE A 56 -25.24 -23.18 2.47
CA ILE A 56 -25.29 -23.10 3.92
C ILE A 56 -26.76 -23.14 4.39
N TYR A 57 -27.69 -22.45 3.73
CA TYR A 57 -29.12 -22.52 4.06
C TYR A 57 -29.72 -23.92 3.84
N ALA A 58 -29.44 -24.57 2.70
CA ALA A 58 -29.88 -25.95 2.45
C ALA A 58 -29.32 -26.91 3.51
N PHE A 59 -28.05 -26.74 3.89
CA PHE A 59 -27.40 -27.50 4.96
C PHE A 59 -28.03 -27.22 6.35
N MET A 60 -28.34 -25.95 6.68
CA MET A 60 -29.10 -25.59 7.89
C MET A 60 -30.42 -26.37 7.93
N THR A 61 -31.20 -26.35 6.84
CA THR A 61 -32.52 -27.01 6.79
C THR A 61 -32.46 -28.55 6.86
N GLN A 62 -31.33 -29.17 6.48
CA GLN A 62 -31.19 -30.64 6.48
C GLN A 62 -30.72 -31.23 7.81
N GLN A 63 -30.24 -30.42 8.77
CA GLN A 63 -29.70 -30.92 10.05
C GLN A 63 -30.54 -30.62 11.29
N VAL A 64 -31.75 -30.06 11.13
CA VAL A 64 -32.70 -29.90 12.25
C VAL A 64 -33.46 -31.21 12.49
N MET A 65 -33.00 -31.97 13.48
CA MET A 65 -33.76 -33.07 14.09
C MET A 65 -34.73 -32.51 15.13
N GLY A 66 -35.96 -33.04 15.17
CA GLY A 66 -36.89 -32.80 16.28
C GLY A 66 -36.44 -33.46 17.59
N PRO A 67 -37.03 -33.10 18.75
CA PRO A 67 -36.75 -33.73 20.05
C PRO A 67 -36.95 -35.26 20.06
N ASP A 68 -37.86 -35.71 19.20
CA ASP A 68 -38.28 -37.08 18.92
C ASP A 68 -37.43 -37.80 17.83
N GLY A 69 -36.38 -37.16 17.33
CA GLY A 69 -35.41 -37.77 16.41
C GLY A 69 -35.84 -37.87 14.95
N THR A 70 -37.00 -37.31 14.59
CA THR A 70 -37.40 -37.16 13.18
C THR A 70 -36.67 -36.00 12.50
N PRO A 71 -36.29 -36.09 11.21
CA PRO A 71 -35.86 -34.93 10.44
C PRO A 71 -37.05 -33.99 10.21
N VAL A 72 -36.88 -32.68 10.44
CA VAL A 72 -37.90 -31.67 10.10
C VAL A 72 -37.94 -31.49 8.58
N GLY A 73 -38.68 -32.39 7.91
CA GLY A 73 -38.77 -32.48 6.46
C GLY A 73 -39.46 -31.25 5.85
N VAL A 74 -38.68 -30.32 5.32
CA VAL A 74 -39.19 -29.19 4.53
C VAL A 74 -39.79 -29.73 3.22
N PRO A 75 -41.04 -29.37 2.84
CA PRO A 75 -41.66 -29.88 1.62
C PRO A 75 -40.91 -29.44 0.36
N LEU A 76 -40.95 -30.29 -0.68
CA LEU A 76 -40.10 -30.19 -1.87
C LEU A 76 -40.31 -28.90 -2.68
N ASP A 77 -41.53 -28.36 -2.61
CA ASP A 77 -41.96 -27.06 -3.13
C ASP A 77 -41.16 -25.87 -2.55
N ALA A 78 -40.62 -25.97 -1.33
CA ALA A 78 -39.71 -24.97 -0.77
C ALA A 78 -38.28 -25.01 -1.37
N LEU A 79 -37.93 -26.04 -2.15
CA LEU A 79 -36.67 -26.12 -2.91
C LEU A 79 -36.79 -25.57 -4.34
N MET A 80 -38.00 -25.36 -4.87
CA MET A 80 -38.16 -24.69 -6.17
C MET A 80 -37.53 -23.29 -6.21
N PRO A 81 -37.64 -22.43 -5.16
CA PRO A 81 -36.99 -21.12 -5.14
C PRO A 81 -35.45 -21.16 -5.24
N SER A 82 -34.78 -22.19 -4.73
CA SER A 82 -33.31 -22.30 -4.84
C SER A 82 -32.85 -22.82 -6.20
N ALA A 83 -33.66 -23.68 -6.84
CA ALA A 83 -33.49 -24.01 -8.26
C ALA A 83 -33.75 -22.78 -9.16
N LEU A 84 -34.77 -21.96 -8.84
CA LEU A 84 -35.03 -20.70 -9.55
C LEU A 84 -33.90 -19.69 -9.34
N SER A 85 -33.33 -19.56 -8.14
CA SER A 85 -32.21 -18.62 -7.92
C SER A 85 -30.94 -19.07 -8.64
N TRP A 86 -30.70 -20.38 -8.78
CA TRP A 86 -29.69 -20.94 -9.68
C TRP A 86 -29.93 -20.58 -11.15
N VAL A 87 -31.14 -20.80 -11.67
CA VAL A 87 -31.49 -20.48 -13.06
C VAL A 87 -31.41 -18.98 -13.32
N VAL A 88 -31.94 -18.14 -12.43
CA VAL A 88 -31.91 -16.67 -12.56
C VAL A 88 -30.48 -16.15 -12.42
N GLY A 89 -29.69 -16.59 -11.44
CA GLY A 89 -28.29 -16.18 -11.28
C GLY A 89 -27.42 -16.57 -12.47
N THR A 90 -27.62 -17.77 -13.01
CA THR A 90 -26.92 -18.26 -14.21
C THR A 90 -27.38 -17.51 -15.47
N ALA A 91 -28.69 -17.30 -15.66
CA ALA A 91 -29.24 -16.57 -16.79
C ALA A 91 -28.86 -15.08 -16.77
N VAL A 92 -28.83 -14.43 -15.61
CA VAL A 92 -28.34 -13.05 -15.44
C VAL A 92 -26.85 -12.98 -15.76
N SER A 93 -26.04 -13.94 -15.29
CA SER A 93 -24.61 -14.01 -15.61
C SER A 93 -24.35 -14.20 -17.11
N LEU A 94 -25.08 -15.13 -17.75
CA LEU A 94 -25.03 -15.35 -19.20
C LEU A 94 -25.51 -14.11 -19.98
N ALA A 95 -26.60 -13.45 -19.54
CA ALA A 95 -27.11 -12.23 -20.16
C ALA A 95 -26.16 -11.04 -20.01
N MET A 96 -25.40 -10.94 -18.91
CA MET A 96 -24.32 -9.95 -18.77
C MET A 96 -23.18 -10.23 -19.75
N VAL A 97 -22.71 -11.48 -19.84
CA VAL A 97 -21.64 -11.88 -20.78
C VAL A 97 -22.06 -11.65 -22.24
N TYR A 98 -23.28 -12.04 -22.62
CA TYR A 98 -23.80 -11.91 -23.99
C TYR A 98 -24.21 -10.46 -24.33
N GLY A 99 -24.79 -9.73 -23.38
CA GLY A 99 -25.18 -8.33 -23.49
C GLY A 99 -24.00 -7.36 -23.58
N TYR A 100 -22.84 -7.73 -23.03
CA TYR A 100 -21.59 -7.00 -23.22
C TYR A 100 -21.05 -7.23 -24.65
N LYS A 101 -21.10 -8.47 -25.14
CA LYS A 101 -20.66 -8.86 -26.49
C LYS A 101 -21.47 -8.20 -27.61
N SER A 102 -22.75 -7.90 -27.38
CA SER A 102 -23.64 -7.16 -28.30
C SER A 102 -23.59 -5.63 -28.14
N GLY A 103 -22.78 -5.10 -27.21
CA GLY A 103 -22.67 -3.65 -26.94
C GLY A 103 -23.88 -3.00 -26.25
N ILE A 104 -25.01 -3.71 -26.11
CA ILE A 104 -26.26 -3.22 -25.52
C ILE A 104 -26.05 -2.80 -24.05
N VAL A 105 -25.27 -3.58 -23.28
CA VAL A 105 -24.94 -3.28 -21.87
C VAL A 105 -24.28 -1.89 -21.71
N ARG A 106 -23.57 -1.38 -22.73
CA ARG A 106 -22.90 -0.08 -22.69
C ARG A 106 -23.87 1.11 -22.63
N LYS A 107 -25.15 0.93 -23.00
CA LYS A 107 -26.23 1.93 -22.82
C LYS A 107 -27.03 1.72 -21.52
N LEU A 108 -27.14 0.48 -21.04
CA LEU A 108 -27.94 0.14 -19.86
C LEU A 108 -27.21 0.39 -18.53
N TRP A 109 -25.88 0.32 -18.49
CA TRP A 109 -25.09 0.51 -17.26
C TRP A 109 -25.05 1.96 -16.76
N LYS A 110 -26.17 2.43 -16.21
CA LYS A 110 -26.26 3.56 -15.29
C LYS A 110 -26.25 3.04 -13.84
N PRO A 111 -25.80 3.82 -12.83
CA PRO A 111 -25.62 3.31 -11.46
C PRO A 111 -26.90 2.79 -10.79
N TYR A 112 -28.09 3.22 -11.25
CA TYR A 112 -29.38 2.75 -10.76
C TYR A 112 -29.54 1.22 -10.92
N THR A 113 -28.96 0.63 -11.97
CA THR A 113 -28.98 -0.82 -12.21
C THR A 113 -28.16 -1.60 -11.17
N PHE A 114 -27.10 -1.01 -10.62
CA PHE A 114 -26.32 -1.62 -9.53
C PHE A 114 -27.11 -1.56 -8.21
N VAL A 115 -27.75 -0.42 -7.92
CA VAL A 115 -28.67 -0.29 -6.78
C VAL A 115 -29.86 -1.25 -6.93
N GLY A 116 -30.35 -1.48 -8.16
CA GLY A 116 -31.34 -2.50 -8.46
C GLY A 116 -30.87 -3.92 -8.14
N ILE A 117 -29.66 -4.32 -8.58
CA ILE A 117 -29.12 -5.67 -8.32
C ILE A 117 -28.83 -5.90 -6.82
N VAL A 118 -28.22 -4.92 -6.14
CA VAL A 118 -28.00 -5.00 -4.69
C VAL A 118 -29.32 -4.94 -3.91
N GLY A 119 -30.27 -4.12 -4.36
CA GLY A 119 -31.62 -4.05 -3.81
C GLY A 119 -32.41 -5.35 -3.98
N VAL A 120 -32.25 -6.04 -5.12
CA VAL A 120 -32.82 -7.37 -5.37
C VAL A 120 -32.14 -8.44 -4.51
N ALA A 121 -30.81 -8.39 -4.33
CA ALA A 121 -30.10 -9.30 -3.44
C ALA A 121 -30.54 -9.13 -1.97
N ILE A 122 -30.72 -7.88 -1.51
CA ILE A 122 -31.27 -7.58 -0.18
C ILE A 122 -32.74 -8.02 -0.10
N ALA A 123 -33.58 -7.70 -1.09
CA ALA A 123 -34.99 -8.09 -1.13
C ALA A 123 -35.23 -9.60 -1.28
N ALA A 124 -34.23 -10.38 -1.71
CA ALA A 124 -34.26 -11.84 -1.68
C ALA A 124 -33.91 -12.42 -0.30
N VAL A 125 -33.22 -11.66 0.54
CA VAL A 125 -32.82 -12.08 1.91
C VAL A 125 -33.80 -11.57 2.97
N VAL A 126 -34.36 -10.37 2.81
CA VAL A 126 -35.33 -9.77 3.76
C VAL A 126 -36.54 -10.68 4.09
N PRO A 127 -37.16 -11.43 3.15
CA PRO A 127 -38.25 -12.36 3.47
C PRO A 127 -37.86 -13.48 4.45
N PHE A 128 -36.58 -13.90 4.45
CA PHE A 128 -36.07 -14.88 5.41
C PHE A 128 -35.79 -14.29 6.80
N ILE A 129 -35.74 -12.96 6.93
CA ILE A 129 -35.57 -12.24 8.20
C ILE A 129 -36.94 -11.87 8.80
N ALA A 130 -37.90 -11.45 7.97
CA ALA A 130 -39.19 -10.94 8.41
C ALA A 130 -40.27 -12.02 8.66
N GLY A 131 -40.11 -13.21 8.07
CA GLY A 131 -41.18 -14.23 8.03
C GLY A 131 -42.28 -13.90 7.00
N PRO A 132 -43.26 -14.80 6.82
CA PRO A 132 -44.31 -14.64 5.82
C PRO A 132 -45.30 -13.53 6.24
N THR A 133 -45.18 -12.37 5.60
CA THR A 133 -46.13 -11.26 5.71
C THR A 133 -47.09 -11.26 4.52
N PRO A 134 -48.41 -11.07 4.74
CA PRO A 134 -49.33 -10.75 3.66
C PRO A 134 -49.00 -9.43 2.94
N ASP A 135 -49.60 -9.25 1.75
CA ASP A 135 -49.84 -7.96 1.11
C ASP A 135 -48.63 -7.15 0.58
N GLY A 136 -47.98 -7.72 -0.44
CA GLY A 136 -47.92 -7.08 -1.77
C GLY A 136 -47.01 -5.85 -2.02
N GLU A 137 -46.40 -5.22 -1.02
CA GLU A 137 -45.67 -3.96 -1.21
C GLU A 137 -44.14 -4.09 -1.44
N ALA A 138 -43.73 -4.31 -2.70
CA ALA A 138 -42.32 -4.42 -3.08
C ALA A 138 -41.57 -3.08 -3.27
N LEU A 139 -42.20 -1.91 -3.06
CA LEU A 139 -41.65 -0.60 -3.47
C LEU A 139 -41.09 0.28 -2.33
N THR A 140 -41.28 -0.12 -1.07
CA THR A 140 -40.79 0.64 0.11
C THR A 140 -39.53 0.02 0.75
N ILE A 141 -38.73 -0.73 -0.02
CA ILE A 141 -37.62 -1.57 0.50
C ILE A 141 -36.60 -0.76 1.32
N PHE A 142 -36.11 0.38 0.83
CA PHE A 142 -35.18 1.22 1.61
C PHE A 142 -35.82 1.76 2.89
N GLY A 143 -37.11 2.11 2.86
CA GLY A 143 -37.86 2.51 4.05
C GLY A 143 -38.01 1.36 5.04
N LYS A 144 -38.37 0.15 4.58
CA LYS A 144 -38.56 -1.04 5.43
C LYS A 144 -37.22 -1.58 5.97
N VAL A 145 -36.11 -1.50 5.23
CA VAL A 145 -34.76 -1.84 5.75
C VAL A 145 -34.25 -0.79 6.74
N ALA A 146 -34.45 0.51 6.46
CA ALA A 146 -34.15 1.56 7.44
C ALA A 146 -35.04 1.43 8.69
N HIS A 147 -36.30 1.02 8.54
CA HIS A 147 -37.23 0.77 9.64
C HIS A 147 -36.84 -0.49 10.44
N TYR A 148 -36.42 -1.59 9.80
CA TYR A 148 -35.91 -2.77 10.52
C TYR A 148 -34.60 -2.48 11.26
N LEU A 149 -33.69 -1.69 10.69
CA LEU A 149 -32.51 -1.20 11.42
C LEU A 149 -32.94 -0.28 12.57
N ALA A 150 -33.93 0.61 12.36
CA ALA A 150 -34.53 1.46 13.39
C ALA A 150 -35.47 0.73 14.37
N ALA A 151 -35.73 -0.57 14.17
CA ALA A 151 -36.51 -1.44 15.05
C ALA A 151 -35.65 -2.53 15.71
N MET A 152 -34.43 -2.78 15.23
CA MET A 152 -33.34 -3.41 15.99
C MET A 152 -32.64 -2.41 16.92
N LEU A 153 -32.60 -1.12 16.55
CA LEU A 153 -32.02 -0.05 17.39
C LEU A 153 -32.64 0.06 18.81
N PRO A 154 -33.95 -0.21 19.04
CA PRO A 154 -34.55 -0.30 20.36
C PRO A 154 -34.21 -1.59 21.13
N ASP A 155 -34.14 -2.76 20.48
CA ASP A 155 -33.70 -3.98 21.18
C ASP A 155 -32.20 -3.92 21.54
N LEU A 156 -31.41 -3.16 20.77
CA LEU A 156 -30.05 -2.75 21.12
C LEU A 156 -29.99 -1.66 22.23
N SER A 157 -31.12 -1.17 22.76
CA SER A 157 -31.12 -0.17 23.84
C SER A 157 -30.97 -0.77 25.25
N GLY A 158 -30.75 -2.09 25.36
CA GLY A 158 -30.60 -2.82 26.63
C GLY A 158 -29.35 -2.52 27.46
N ALA A 159 -28.45 -1.64 27.00
CA ALA A 159 -27.30 -1.16 27.77
C ALA A 159 -26.89 0.27 27.36
N ALA A 160 -26.42 1.08 28.32
CA ALA A 160 -26.11 2.49 28.12
C ALA A 160 -25.00 2.77 27.08
N ASP A 161 -24.14 1.77 26.82
CA ASP A 161 -22.95 1.84 25.96
C ASP A 161 -23.28 2.04 24.47
N HIS A 162 -24.48 1.65 24.04
CA HIS A 162 -24.82 1.53 22.61
C HIS A 162 -24.95 2.86 21.88
N LYS A 163 -25.06 3.99 22.59
CA LYS A 163 -25.04 5.34 21.95
C LYS A 163 -23.74 5.60 21.18
N MET A 164 -22.61 5.03 21.60
CA MET A 164 -21.35 5.17 20.87
C MET A 164 -21.33 4.30 19.60
N LEU A 165 -21.86 3.08 19.66
CA LEU A 165 -22.02 2.20 18.48
C LEU A 165 -22.94 2.84 17.42
N ILE A 166 -24.02 3.50 17.84
CA ILE A 166 -24.94 4.22 16.95
C ILE A 166 -24.25 5.42 16.28
N ALA A 167 -23.36 6.14 16.97
CA ALA A 167 -22.56 7.21 16.37
C ALA A 167 -21.51 6.65 15.38
N ILE A 168 -20.82 5.58 15.76
CA ILE A 168 -19.80 4.88 14.95
C ILE A 168 -20.39 4.31 13.66
N LEU A 169 -21.60 3.76 13.70
CA LEU A 169 -22.30 3.21 12.52
C LEU A 169 -23.13 4.25 11.77
N GLY A 170 -23.63 5.26 12.48
CA GLY A 170 -24.46 6.33 11.93
C GLY A 170 -23.72 7.17 10.91
N VAL A 171 -22.46 7.54 11.15
CA VAL A 171 -21.68 8.33 10.16
C VAL A 171 -21.46 7.53 8.85
N PRO A 172 -20.98 6.27 8.87
CA PRO A 172 -20.85 5.44 7.67
C PRO A 172 -22.16 5.08 6.96
N LEU A 173 -23.28 4.89 7.68
CA LEU A 173 -24.55 4.47 7.08
C LEU A 173 -25.43 5.65 6.65
N ALA A 174 -25.34 6.81 7.32
CA ALA A 174 -25.88 8.07 6.79
C ALA A 174 -25.06 8.53 5.58
N LEU A 175 -23.76 8.26 5.56
CA LEU A 175 -22.97 8.15 4.33
C LEU A 175 -23.31 6.87 3.56
N GLY A 176 -24.60 6.60 3.31
CA GLY A 176 -25.13 5.57 2.39
C GLY A 176 -24.78 5.83 0.91
N ALA A 177 -23.70 6.56 0.70
CA ALA A 177 -23.23 7.09 -0.54
C ALA A 177 -22.23 6.22 -1.30
N PRO A 178 -21.66 5.04 -0.92
CA PRO A 178 -20.56 4.39 -1.68
C PRO A 178 -20.73 4.36 -3.21
N THR A 179 -21.94 4.15 -3.71
CA THR A 179 -22.30 4.29 -5.14
C THR A 179 -22.26 5.75 -5.64
N TYR A 180 -22.91 6.67 -4.94
CA TYR A 180 -22.90 8.13 -5.19
C TYR A 180 -21.53 8.79 -4.95
N PHE A 181 -20.66 8.15 -4.18
CA PHE A 181 -19.34 8.56 -3.72
C PHE A 181 -18.27 8.12 -4.72
N MET A 182 -18.32 6.88 -5.20
CA MET A 182 -17.57 6.46 -6.39
C MET A 182 -17.99 7.22 -7.66
N TRP A 183 -19.25 7.66 -7.74
CA TRP A 183 -19.72 8.55 -8.82
C TRP A 183 -19.23 10.00 -8.63
N GLY A 184 -19.35 10.55 -7.42
CA GLY A 184 -19.00 11.93 -7.06
C GLY A 184 -17.50 12.22 -7.01
N MET A 185 -16.68 11.31 -6.46
CA MET A 185 -15.21 11.47 -6.43
C MET A 185 -14.58 11.55 -7.83
N ARG A 186 -15.32 11.22 -8.89
CA ARG A 186 -14.92 11.46 -10.29
C ARG A 186 -14.95 12.96 -10.69
N LYS A 187 -15.48 13.83 -9.83
CA LYS A 187 -15.49 15.30 -9.94
C LYS A 187 -14.84 16.03 -8.75
N VAL A 188 -14.69 15.41 -7.58
CA VAL A 188 -14.07 16.01 -6.38
C VAL A 188 -12.54 15.82 -6.42
N MET A 189 -11.92 15.99 -7.59
CA MET A 189 -10.70 15.23 -7.91
C MET A 189 -9.38 16.01 -7.83
N ASP A 190 -9.41 17.31 -7.49
CA ASP A 190 -8.22 18.19 -7.55
C ASP A 190 -7.67 18.63 -6.17
N GLU A 191 -8.38 18.34 -5.07
CA GLU A 191 -7.96 18.74 -3.71
C GLU A 191 -7.55 17.55 -2.84
N GLY A 192 -6.25 17.32 -2.70
CA GLY A 192 -5.69 16.26 -1.85
C GLY A 192 -6.12 16.34 -0.38
N TRP A 193 -6.40 17.54 0.15
CA TRP A 193 -6.95 17.75 1.49
C TRP A 193 -8.34 17.11 1.69
N ARG A 194 -9.19 17.10 0.65
CA ARG A 194 -10.50 16.43 0.71
C ARG A 194 -10.34 14.91 0.75
N LEU A 195 -9.42 14.37 -0.04
CA LEU A 195 -9.09 12.93 0.01
C LEU A 195 -8.50 12.54 1.37
N LEU A 196 -7.65 13.38 1.98
CA LEU A 196 -7.12 13.15 3.33
C LEU A 196 -8.23 13.14 4.39
N GLY A 197 -9.14 14.13 4.39
CA GLY A 197 -10.28 14.17 5.31
C GLY A 197 -11.21 12.96 5.17
N ILE A 198 -11.51 12.57 3.93
CA ILE A 198 -12.22 11.32 3.61
C ILE A 198 -11.47 10.10 4.18
N LEU A 199 -10.16 10.03 3.98
CA LEU A 199 -9.36 8.88 4.35
C LEU A 199 -9.29 8.71 5.87
N THR A 200 -9.18 9.81 6.61
CA THR A 200 -9.29 9.83 8.07
C THR A 200 -10.68 9.34 8.52
N ALA A 201 -11.77 9.84 7.94
CA ALA A 201 -13.13 9.39 8.28
C ALA A 201 -13.34 7.88 7.99
N LEU A 202 -12.81 7.38 6.87
CA LEU A 202 -12.81 5.95 6.55
C LEU A 202 -11.93 5.13 7.50
N LEU A 203 -10.85 5.69 8.05
CA LEU A 203 -10.02 5.01 9.04
C LEU A 203 -10.75 4.86 10.39
N PHE A 204 -11.34 5.94 10.91
CA PHE A 204 -12.25 5.84 12.08
C PHE A 204 -13.38 4.83 11.85
N THR A 205 -13.92 4.77 10.62
CA THR A 205 -14.93 3.78 10.22
C THR A 205 -14.40 2.35 10.29
N VAL A 206 -13.18 2.08 9.81
CA VAL A 206 -12.55 0.75 9.86
C VAL A 206 -12.30 0.33 11.32
N THR A 207 -11.76 1.20 12.16
CA THR A 207 -11.52 0.87 13.58
C THR A 207 -12.84 0.58 14.30
N GLY A 208 -13.87 1.42 14.11
CA GLY A 208 -15.20 1.23 14.69
C GLY A 208 -15.92 -0.03 14.20
N PHE A 209 -15.74 -0.38 12.91
CA PHE A 209 -16.23 -1.62 12.33
C PHE A 209 -15.57 -2.87 12.97
N ASN A 210 -14.27 -2.83 13.24
CA ASN A 210 -13.57 -3.90 13.94
C ASN A 210 -14.08 -4.07 15.39
N VAL A 211 -14.40 -2.97 16.07
CA VAL A 211 -15.00 -3.01 17.42
C VAL A 211 -16.41 -3.62 17.37
N LEU A 212 -17.26 -3.23 16.42
CA LEU A 212 -18.57 -3.85 16.23
C LEU A 212 -18.46 -5.37 16.00
N LEU A 213 -17.59 -5.80 15.09
CA LEU A 213 -17.36 -7.23 14.82
C LEU A 213 -16.92 -7.98 16.08
N ASN A 214 -16.10 -7.35 16.93
CA ASN A 214 -15.63 -7.94 18.19
C ASN A 214 -16.78 -8.15 19.20
N TYR A 215 -17.76 -7.24 19.29
CA TYR A 215 -18.99 -7.46 20.07
C TYR A 215 -19.94 -8.49 19.42
N LEU A 216 -20.19 -8.42 18.11
CA LEU A 216 -21.08 -9.39 17.44
C LEU A 216 -20.54 -10.84 17.51
N MET A 217 -19.21 -11.00 17.51
CA MET A 217 -18.56 -12.29 17.75
C MET A 217 -18.79 -12.79 19.19
N ARG A 218 -18.73 -11.91 20.21
CA ARG A 218 -19.06 -12.27 21.62
C ARG A 218 -20.44 -12.91 21.69
N ASP A 219 -21.43 -12.26 21.07
CA ASP A 219 -22.84 -12.69 21.14
C ASP A 219 -23.07 -14.01 20.41
N MET A 220 -22.43 -14.20 19.24
CA MET A 220 -22.42 -15.48 18.53
C MET A 220 -21.78 -16.62 19.36
N TRP A 221 -20.67 -16.35 20.06
CA TRP A 221 -20.03 -17.34 20.94
C TRP A 221 -20.88 -17.67 22.17
N ASN A 222 -21.61 -16.71 22.72
CA ASN A 222 -22.55 -16.91 23.83
C ASN A 222 -23.73 -17.80 23.41
N ALA A 223 -24.39 -17.49 22.29
CA ALA A 223 -25.49 -18.32 21.76
C ALA A 223 -25.03 -19.75 21.43
N LEU A 224 -23.80 -19.92 20.90
CA LEU A 224 -23.21 -21.24 20.67
C LEU A 224 -22.98 -22.00 21.98
N GLN A 225 -22.49 -21.32 23.03
CA GLN A 225 -22.28 -21.94 24.35
C GLN A 225 -23.60 -22.38 24.99
N GLY A 226 -24.61 -21.50 24.98
CA GLY A 226 -25.95 -21.77 25.51
C GLY A 226 -26.72 -22.83 24.71
N LYS A 227 -26.20 -23.24 23.54
CA LYS A 227 -26.86 -24.12 22.55
C LYS A 227 -28.16 -23.51 22.02
N GLU A 228 -28.23 -22.19 21.97
CA GLU A 228 -29.39 -21.40 21.58
C GLU A 228 -29.48 -21.33 20.06
N VAL A 229 -29.84 -22.45 19.42
CA VAL A 229 -29.76 -22.67 17.97
C VAL A 229 -30.33 -21.50 17.15
N GLY A 230 -31.48 -20.95 17.54
CA GLY A 230 -32.09 -19.79 16.87
C GLY A 230 -31.24 -18.52 16.96
N GLN A 231 -30.79 -18.16 18.17
CA GLN A 231 -29.92 -16.99 18.37
C GLN A 231 -28.56 -17.16 17.67
N PHE A 232 -28.00 -18.38 17.67
CA PHE A 232 -26.73 -18.66 17.00
C PHE A 232 -26.81 -18.43 15.49
N TRP A 233 -27.84 -18.94 14.81
CA TRP A 233 -28.01 -18.71 13.37
C TRP A 233 -28.32 -17.24 13.06
N GLN A 234 -29.10 -16.54 13.89
CA GLN A 234 -29.33 -15.10 13.76
C GLN A 234 -28.04 -14.29 13.91
N ALA A 235 -27.21 -14.59 14.91
CA ALA A 235 -25.91 -13.95 15.11
C ALA A 235 -24.94 -14.23 13.96
N LEU A 236 -24.88 -15.49 13.48
CA LEU A 236 -24.03 -15.87 12.34
C LEU A 236 -24.46 -15.19 11.03
N ILE A 237 -25.77 -15.08 10.76
CA ILE A 237 -26.29 -14.31 9.61
C ILE A 237 -25.94 -12.83 9.76
N THR A 238 -26.08 -12.26 10.97
CA THR A 238 -25.73 -10.86 11.25
C THR A 238 -24.25 -10.59 11.01
N VAL A 239 -23.35 -11.43 11.53
CA VAL A 239 -21.91 -11.38 11.25
C VAL A 239 -21.61 -11.51 9.75
N GLY A 240 -22.31 -12.39 9.03
CA GLY A 240 -22.20 -12.53 7.58
C GLY A 240 -22.58 -11.27 6.81
N VAL A 241 -23.70 -10.62 7.16
CA VAL A 241 -24.14 -9.34 6.58
C VAL A 241 -23.15 -8.22 6.89
N ILE A 242 -22.63 -8.17 8.11
CA ILE A 242 -21.63 -7.18 8.54
C ILE A 242 -20.30 -7.38 7.79
N PHE A 243 -19.86 -8.63 7.52
CA PHE A 243 -18.70 -8.86 6.64
C PHE A 243 -18.93 -8.34 5.20
N VAL A 244 -20.13 -8.50 4.63
CA VAL A 244 -20.46 -7.93 3.31
C VAL A 244 -20.39 -6.40 3.34
N ILE A 245 -20.90 -5.75 4.40
CA ILE A 245 -20.78 -4.30 4.60
C ILE A 245 -19.31 -3.88 4.75
N GLY A 246 -18.51 -4.67 5.47
CA GLY A 246 -17.07 -4.45 5.66
C GLY A 246 -16.26 -4.36 4.36
N ILE A 247 -16.64 -5.13 3.32
CA ILE A 247 -16.03 -5.02 1.99
C ILE A 247 -16.21 -3.61 1.41
N PHE A 248 -17.40 -3.01 1.58
CA PHE A 248 -17.71 -1.65 1.13
C PHE A 248 -17.10 -0.55 2.01
N ILE A 249 -16.48 -0.89 3.14
CA ILE A 249 -15.69 0.03 3.98
C ILE A 249 -14.20 -0.09 3.64
N VAL A 250 -13.65 -1.30 3.72
CA VAL A 250 -12.20 -1.57 3.63
C VAL A 250 -11.65 -1.36 2.21
N ILE A 251 -12.43 -1.68 1.16
CA ILE A 251 -11.97 -1.50 -0.23
C ILE A 251 -11.90 -0.01 -0.60
N PRO A 252 -12.91 0.85 -0.33
CA PRO A 252 -12.78 2.30 -0.50
C PRO A 252 -11.67 2.92 0.34
N TYR A 253 -11.47 2.51 1.60
CA TYR A 253 -10.36 2.99 2.43
C TYR A 253 -8.99 2.80 1.74
N ARG A 254 -8.71 1.57 1.28
CA ARG A 254 -7.47 1.25 0.54
C ARG A 254 -7.37 2.04 -0.76
N TRP A 255 -8.47 2.15 -1.52
CA TRP A 255 -8.49 2.87 -2.80
C TRP A 255 -8.24 4.37 -2.65
N VAL A 256 -8.82 5.03 -1.64
CA VAL A 256 -8.60 6.46 -1.38
C VAL A 256 -7.15 6.72 -0.97
N ARG A 257 -6.58 5.89 -0.09
CA ARG A 257 -5.16 5.97 0.28
C ARG A 257 -4.26 5.91 -0.93
N ASP A 258 -4.44 4.89 -1.77
CA ASP A 258 -3.58 4.64 -2.93
C ASP A 258 -3.75 5.75 -3.99
N LYS A 259 -4.93 6.38 -4.07
CA LYS A 259 -5.20 7.57 -4.89
C LYS A 259 -4.53 8.84 -4.37
N LEU A 260 -4.62 9.11 -3.07
CA LEU A 260 -3.95 10.25 -2.43
C LEU A 260 -2.42 10.16 -2.58
N GLY A 261 -1.85 8.97 -2.34
CA GLY A 261 -0.42 8.72 -2.55
C GLY A 261 0.04 8.91 -4.00
N LEU A 262 -0.81 8.54 -4.98
CA LEU A 262 -0.53 8.77 -6.40
C LEU A 262 -0.60 10.26 -6.78
N GLN A 263 -1.59 11.01 -6.29
CA GLN A 263 -1.69 12.46 -6.55
C GLN A 263 -0.52 13.21 -5.92
N TRP A 264 -0.17 12.90 -4.67
CA TRP A 264 0.98 13.51 -4.01
C TRP A 264 2.28 13.20 -4.73
N ARG A 265 2.48 11.95 -5.22
CA ARG A 265 3.63 11.60 -6.06
C ARG A 265 3.66 12.44 -7.33
N ALA A 266 2.54 12.53 -8.06
CA ALA A 266 2.48 13.28 -9.32
C ALA A 266 2.89 14.75 -9.12
N TRP A 267 2.25 15.44 -8.17
CA TRP A 267 2.54 16.83 -7.83
C TRP A 267 4.00 17.04 -7.41
N LEU A 268 4.55 16.17 -6.55
CA LEU A 268 5.93 16.32 -6.07
C LEU A 268 6.95 16.02 -7.17
N THR A 269 6.72 15.00 -8.01
CA THR A 269 7.57 14.70 -9.18
C THR A 269 7.53 15.85 -10.19
N GLU A 270 6.36 16.40 -10.50
CA GLU A 270 6.19 17.52 -11.43
C GLU A 270 6.89 18.80 -10.92
N ARG A 271 6.72 19.14 -9.63
CA ARG A 271 7.42 20.26 -8.99
C ARG A 271 8.94 20.09 -9.04
N MET A 272 9.44 18.90 -8.76
CA MET A 272 10.89 18.61 -8.74
C MET A 272 11.50 18.61 -10.15
N ILE A 273 10.81 18.05 -11.15
CA ILE A 273 11.24 18.16 -12.57
C ILE A 273 11.26 19.63 -13.00
N THR A 274 10.23 20.41 -12.65
CA THR A 274 10.17 21.84 -12.98
C THR A 274 11.37 22.59 -12.39
N ARG A 275 11.66 22.43 -11.09
CA ARG A 275 12.83 23.05 -10.43
C ARG A 275 14.18 22.56 -10.97
N TYR A 276 14.27 21.30 -11.40
CA TYR A 276 15.49 20.72 -11.96
C TYR A 276 15.78 21.18 -13.40
N MET A 277 14.74 21.48 -14.19
CA MET A 277 14.90 22.03 -15.54
C MET A 277 15.02 23.57 -15.55
N ASP A 278 14.40 24.25 -14.58
CA ASP A 278 14.49 25.71 -14.44
C ASP A 278 15.94 26.20 -14.33
N ASN A 279 16.21 27.39 -14.89
CA ASN A 279 17.50 28.09 -14.85
C ASN A 279 18.74 27.20 -15.11
N ARG A 280 18.60 26.15 -15.92
CA ARG A 280 19.64 25.13 -16.22
C ARG A 280 20.18 24.41 -14.97
N LYS A 281 19.38 24.24 -13.91
CA LYS A 281 19.77 23.56 -12.65
C LYS A 281 20.38 22.18 -12.85
N TYR A 282 19.81 21.37 -13.76
CA TYR A 282 20.34 20.06 -14.16
C TYR A 282 21.82 20.11 -14.58
N TYR A 283 22.22 21.18 -15.27
CA TYR A 283 23.59 21.38 -15.74
C TYR A 283 24.51 21.85 -14.60
N GLN A 284 24.05 22.80 -13.77
CA GLN A 284 24.79 23.28 -12.60
C GLN A 284 25.16 22.12 -11.65
N ILE A 285 24.18 21.28 -11.27
CA ILE A 285 24.38 20.11 -10.41
C ILE A 285 25.34 19.11 -11.06
N SER A 286 25.22 18.87 -12.38
CA SER A 286 26.12 17.99 -13.13
C SER A 286 27.57 18.48 -13.17
N GLN A 287 27.80 19.81 -13.28
CA GLN A 287 29.14 20.39 -13.24
C GLN A 287 29.76 20.35 -11.83
N MET A 288 28.97 20.61 -10.79
CA MET A 288 29.46 20.63 -9.40
C MET A 288 29.59 19.24 -8.77
N ARG A 289 28.91 18.22 -9.32
CA ARG A 289 28.81 16.86 -8.74
C ARG A 289 28.29 16.86 -7.30
N SER A 290 27.42 17.82 -6.97
CA SER A 290 26.88 18.02 -5.62
C SER A 290 25.80 17.02 -5.23
N VAL A 291 25.14 16.36 -6.20
CA VAL A 291 24.15 15.31 -5.97
C VAL A 291 24.35 14.14 -6.93
N ASP A 292 24.62 12.96 -6.39
CA ASP A 292 24.65 11.70 -7.15
C ASP A 292 23.25 11.29 -7.61
N ASN A 293 23.14 10.83 -8.86
CA ASN A 293 21.95 10.24 -9.50
C ASN A 293 20.64 11.05 -9.28
N PRO A 294 20.54 12.30 -9.77
CA PRO A 294 19.33 13.12 -9.63
C PRO A 294 18.09 12.50 -10.31
N ASP A 295 18.30 11.70 -11.36
CA ASP A 295 17.30 10.85 -12.01
C ASP A 295 16.69 9.83 -11.02
N GLN A 296 17.52 9.21 -10.17
CA GLN A 296 17.08 8.31 -9.11
C GLN A 296 16.33 9.06 -7.99
N ARG A 297 16.76 10.30 -7.65
CA ARG A 297 16.05 11.15 -6.68
C ARG A 297 14.61 11.40 -7.15
N ILE A 298 14.45 11.82 -8.41
CA ILE A 298 13.15 12.16 -9.00
C ILE A 298 12.25 10.93 -9.21
N SER A 299 12.81 9.81 -9.68
CA SER A 299 12.03 8.63 -10.07
C SER A 299 11.71 7.68 -8.91
N GLU A 300 12.68 7.40 -8.04
CA GLU A 300 12.61 6.41 -6.96
C GLU A 300 12.42 7.05 -5.58
N ASP A 301 13.26 8.02 -5.18
CA ASP A 301 13.22 8.55 -3.81
C ASP A 301 11.90 9.30 -3.55
N ILE A 302 11.40 10.11 -4.51
CA ILE A 302 10.07 10.74 -4.41
C ILE A 302 8.96 9.69 -4.26
N LYS A 303 9.01 8.59 -5.03
CA LYS A 303 8.02 7.49 -4.96
C LYS A 303 8.02 6.85 -3.57
N ALA A 304 9.21 6.56 -3.05
CA ALA A 304 9.38 5.93 -1.75
C ALA A 304 8.99 6.88 -0.60
N PHE A 305 9.24 8.17 -0.74
CA PHE A 305 8.81 9.20 0.20
C PHE A 305 7.29 9.36 0.24
N THR A 306 6.60 9.65 -0.87
CA THR A 306 5.15 9.92 -0.82
C THR A 306 4.34 8.68 -0.44
N GLY A 307 4.77 7.49 -0.89
CA GLY A 307 4.17 6.22 -0.46
C GLY A 307 4.45 5.90 1.00
N GLY A 308 5.71 6.05 1.45
CA GLY A 308 6.12 5.81 2.82
C GLY A 308 5.43 6.74 3.81
N ALA A 309 5.53 8.06 3.59
CA ALA A 309 4.96 9.09 4.48
C ALA A 309 3.47 8.87 4.76
N LEU A 310 2.68 8.64 3.70
CA LEU A 310 1.25 8.36 3.83
C LEU A 310 1.00 7.02 4.56
N SER A 311 1.83 6.00 4.29
CA SER A 311 1.71 4.71 4.99
C SER A 311 2.03 4.81 6.48
N PHE A 312 3.08 5.53 6.90
CA PHE A 312 3.40 5.69 8.32
C PHE A 312 2.35 6.53 9.04
N LEU A 313 1.89 7.64 8.44
CA LEU A 313 0.85 8.49 9.01
C LEU A 313 -0.41 7.67 9.34
N LEU A 314 -0.85 6.84 8.40
CA LEU A 314 -2.04 6.01 8.58
C LEU A 314 -1.81 4.85 9.55
N VAL A 315 -0.66 4.16 9.48
CA VAL A 315 -0.37 3.04 10.40
C VAL A 315 -0.19 3.53 11.84
N ILE A 316 0.39 4.71 12.06
CA ILE A 316 0.47 5.32 13.40
C ILE A 316 -0.93 5.73 13.89
N LEU A 317 -1.75 6.37 13.04
CA LEU A 317 -3.10 6.78 13.44
C LEU A 317 -4.03 5.58 13.69
N ASP A 318 -3.96 4.55 12.84
CA ASP A 318 -4.66 3.27 13.00
C ASP A 318 -4.26 2.57 14.32
N SER A 319 -2.96 2.53 14.64
CA SER A 319 -2.49 2.00 15.93
C SER A 319 -3.01 2.80 17.12
N ILE A 320 -2.97 4.14 17.08
CA ILE A 320 -3.48 4.98 18.17
C ILE A 320 -4.98 4.76 18.38
N LEU A 321 -5.77 4.74 17.31
CA LEU A 321 -7.21 4.48 17.38
C LEU A 321 -7.52 3.05 17.85
N THR A 322 -6.77 2.06 17.36
CA THR A 322 -6.93 0.65 17.75
C THR A 322 -6.58 0.42 19.21
N VAL A 323 -5.47 0.99 19.71
CA VAL A 323 -5.12 0.94 21.15
C VAL A 323 -6.21 1.63 21.97
N ALA A 324 -6.64 2.84 21.61
CA ALA A 324 -7.67 3.56 22.37
C ALA A 324 -9.01 2.80 22.42
N ALA A 325 -9.48 2.30 21.27
CA ALA A 325 -10.76 1.61 21.17
C ALA A 325 -10.75 0.23 21.87
N PHE A 326 -9.73 -0.60 21.64
CA PHE A 326 -9.67 -1.93 22.25
C PHE A 326 -9.15 -1.92 23.69
N ALA A 327 -8.47 -0.87 24.16
CA ALA A 327 -8.24 -0.69 25.59
C ALA A 327 -9.55 -0.43 26.36
N VAL A 328 -10.52 0.30 25.79
CA VAL A 328 -11.86 0.46 26.40
C VAL A 328 -12.59 -0.88 26.47
N VAL A 329 -12.58 -1.67 25.38
CA VAL A 329 -13.16 -3.03 25.36
C VAL A 329 -12.51 -3.91 26.43
N LEU A 330 -11.18 -3.98 26.48
CA LEU A 330 -10.46 -4.76 27.49
C LEU A 330 -10.76 -4.28 28.91
N TYR A 331 -10.87 -2.97 29.14
CA TYR A 331 -11.13 -2.42 30.48
C TYR A 331 -12.55 -2.75 30.95
N SER A 332 -13.52 -2.81 30.04
CA SER A 332 -14.90 -3.24 30.36
C SER A 332 -15.00 -4.72 30.76
N ILE A 333 -14.09 -5.58 30.28
CA ILE A 333 -14.04 -7.02 30.65
C ILE A 333 -13.13 -7.24 31.87
N SER A 334 -11.94 -6.63 31.89
CA SER A 334 -10.97 -6.76 32.99
C SER A 334 -9.91 -5.65 32.96
N PRO A 335 -9.90 -4.74 33.95
CA PRO A 335 -8.82 -3.78 34.15
C PRO A 335 -7.44 -4.44 34.31
N LEU A 336 -7.37 -5.63 34.93
CA LEU A 336 -6.13 -6.40 35.07
C LEU A 336 -5.58 -6.86 33.71
N LEU A 337 -6.44 -7.36 32.82
CA LEU A 337 -6.04 -7.76 31.47
C LEU A 337 -5.53 -6.57 30.66
N THR A 338 -6.15 -5.41 30.83
CA THR A 338 -5.77 -4.16 30.16
C THR A 338 -4.35 -3.72 30.53
N TRP A 339 -4.01 -3.73 31.83
CA TRP A 339 -2.63 -3.44 32.25
C TRP A 339 -1.65 -4.55 31.88
N THR A 340 -2.10 -5.80 31.83
CA THR A 340 -1.29 -6.93 31.35
C THR A 340 -0.88 -6.75 29.89
N VAL A 341 -1.81 -6.42 28.98
CA VAL A 341 -1.45 -6.25 27.55
C VAL A 341 -0.48 -5.08 27.36
N ILE A 342 -0.66 -3.97 28.09
CA ILE A 342 0.23 -2.80 28.01
C ILE A 342 1.64 -3.16 28.50
N GLY A 343 1.76 -3.79 29.68
CA GLY A 343 3.05 -4.22 30.22
C GLY A 343 3.75 -5.27 29.36
N TYR A 344 2.98 -6.21 28.81
CA TYR A 344 3.48 -7.27 27.93
C TYR A 344 3.95 -6.73 26.57
N ALA A 345 3.19 -5.80 25.98
CA ALA A 345 3.58 -5.08 24.78
C ALA A 345 4.87 -4.27 24.97
N LEU A 346 5.00 -3.54 26.08
CA LEU A 346 6.20 -2.78 26.43
C LEU A 346 7.42 -3.69 26.63
N PHE A 347 7.27 -4.79 27.37
CA PHE A 347 8.34 -5.76 27.59
C PHE A 347 8.84 -6.38 26.27
N GLY A 348 7.92 -6.89 25.45
CA GLY A 348 8.25 -7.43 24.12
C GLY A 348 8.94 -6.40 23.23
N SER A 349 8.41 -5.18 23.22
CA SER A 349 8.96 -4.06 22.44
C SER A 349 10.40 -3.74 22.81
N VAL A 350 10.72 -3.65 24.11
CA VAL A 350 12.09 -3.37 24.59
C VAL A 350 13.05 -4.50 24.22
N VAL A 351 12.67 -5.76 24.46
CA VAL A 351 13.54 -6.91 24.14
C VAL A 351 13.78 -7.04 22.63
N MET A 352 12.72 -6.90 21.81
CA MET A 352 12.85 -6.94 20.35
C MET A 352 13.68 -5.76 19.82
N ALA A 353 13.56 -4.56 20.37
CA ALA A 353 14.40 -3.41 19.99
C ALA A 353 15.88 -3.63 20.32
N LEU A 354 16.20 -4.22 21.48
CA LEU A 354 17.58 -4.53 21.89
C LEU A 354 18.22 -5.60 20.98
N ILE A 355 17.48 -6.66 20.63
CA ILE A 355 17.95 -7.70 19.71
C ILE A 355 18.06 -7.16 18.28
N GLY A 356 17.04 -6.40 17.83
CA GLY A 356 16.98 -5.77 16.52
C GLY A 356 18.15 -4.83 16.25
N LYS A 357 18.51 -3.97 17.23
CA LYS A 357 19.67 -3.07 17.15
C LYS A 357 20.98 -3.80 16.80
N ARG A 358 21.16 -5.05 17.27
CA ARG A 358 22.34 -5.86 16.93
C ARG A 358 22.23 -6.52 15.56
N LEU A 359 21.03 -6.98 15.17
CA LEU A 359 20.77 -7.53 13.84
C LEU A 359 21.01 -6.52 12.72
N ILE A 360 20.59 -5.27 12.89
CA ILE A 360 20.80 -4.19 11.90
C ILE A 360 22.29 -3.98 11.60
N GLY A 361 23.13 -3.93 12.64
CA GLY A 361 24.59 -3.82 12.46
C GLY A 361 25.22 -5.03 11.76
N LEU A 362 24.65 -6.23 11.92
CA LEU A 362 25.07 -7.42 11.19
C LEU A 362 24.59 -7.43 9.73
N ARG A 363 23.39 -6.90 9.44
CA ARG A 363 22.89 -6.69 8.07
C ARG A 363 23.76 -5.70 7.30
N PHE A 364 24.03 -4.52 7.87
CA PHE A 364 24.86 -3.50 7.22
C PHE A 364 26.26 -4.01 6.88
N ARG A 365 26.90 -4.73 7.82
CA ARG A 365 28.18 -5.41 7.56
C ARG A 365 28.08 -6.53 6.51
N GLN A 366 26.92 -7.17 6.36
CA GLN A 366 26.72 -8.15 5.29
C GLN A 366 26.72 -7.48 3.93
N GLU A 367 25.98 -6.38 3.78
CA GLU A 367 25.92 -5.58 2.55
C GLU A 367 27.31 -5.03 2.17
N GLU A 368 28.08 -4.55 3.15
CA GLU A 368 29.47 -4.12 3.00
C GLU A 368 30.37 -5.27 2.48
N LEU A 369 30.32 -6.45 3.08
CA LEU A 369 31.15 -7.60 2.69
C LEU A 369 30.76 -8.17 1.32
N GLU A 370 29.47 -8.20 1.00
CA GLU A 370 28.98 -8.62 -0.32
C GLU A 370 29.28 -7.59 -1.42
N ALA A 371 29.25 -6.29 -1.11
CA ALA A 371 29.70 -5.25 -2.02
C ALA A 371 31.21 -5.39 -2.31
N ASN A 372 32.04 -5.61 -1.29
CA ASN A 372 33.48 -5.82 -1.44
C ASN A 372 33.83 -7.09 -2.24
N PHE A 373 33.09 -8.19 -2.05
CA PHE A 373 33.23 -9.39 -2.87
C PHE A 373 32.83 -9.12 -4.34
N ARG A 374 31.69 -8.46 -4.57
CA ARG A 374 31.19 -8.10 -5.90
C ARG A 374 32.12 -7.13 -6.64
N TYR A 375 32.73 -6.20 -5.92
CA TYR A 375 33.74 -5.28 -6.44
C TYR A 375 34.98 -6.04 -6.95
N GLN A 376 35.48 -7.03 -6.19
CA GLN A 376 36.59 -7.86 -6.66
C GLN A 376 36.21 -8.68 -7.91
N SER A 377 34.97 -9.18 -7.99
CA SER A 377 34.49 -9.87 -9.21
C SER A 377 34.45 -8.94 -10.43
N VAL A 378 34.14 -7.66 -10.24
CA VAL A 378 34.23 -6.64 -11.29
C VAL A 378 35.68 -6.29 -11.62
N HIS A 379 36.58 -6.24 -10.62
CA HIS A 379 38.02 -6.07 -10.83
C HIS A 379 38.60 -7.15 -11.73
N VAL A 380 38.32 -8.43 -11.43
CA VAL A 380 38.78 -9.58 -12.23
C VAL A 380 38.23 -9.51 -13.65
N ARG A 381 36.94 -9.21 -13.83
CA ARG A 381 36.33 -9.04 -15.16
C ARG A 381 36.97 -7.90 -15.96
N ASN A 382 37.22 -6.76 -15.33
CA ASN A 382 37.75 -5.58 -16.01
C ASN A 382 39.25 -5.69 -16.34
N ASN A 383 40.01 -6.56 -15.64
CA ASN A 383 41.44 -6.78 -15.84
C ASN A 383 41.77 -8.19 -16.41
N ALA A 384 40.78 -8.89 -16.96
CA ALA A 384 40.90 -10.31 -17.33
C ALA A 384 42.08 -10.61 -18.27
N GLU A 385 42.37 -9.74 -19.23
CA GLU A 385 43.51 -9.87 -20.14
C GLU A 385 44.85 -9.78 -19.40
N ALA A 386 45.01 -8.82 -18.49
CA ALA A 386 46.22 -8.69 -17.68
C ALA A 386 46.41 -9.89 -16.73
N ILE A 387 45.32 -10.37 -16.10
CA ILE A 387 45.36 -11.55 -15.23
C ILE A 387 45.81 -12.79 -16.01
N ALA A 388 45.27 -13.01 -17.22
CA ALA A 388 45.67 -14.13 -18.08
C ALA A 388 47.09 -14.00 -18.62
N PHE A 389 47.53 -12.77 -18.96
CA PHE A 389 48.89 -12.52 -19.46
C PHE A 389 49.96 -12.79 -18.39
N PHE A 390 49.70 -12.39 -17.14
CA PHE A 390 50.60 -12.60 -16.00
C PHE A 390 50.35 -13.91 -15.24
N ARG A 391 49.35 -14.71 -15.62
CA ARG A 391 48.92 -15.96 -14.96
C ARG A 391 48.60 -15.78 -13.47
N GLY A 392 47.82 -14.74 -13.17
CA GLY A 392 47.46 -14.33 -11.81
C GLY A 392 46.23 -15.02 -11.22
N GLU A 393 45.68 -16.04 -11.88
CA GLU A 393 44.36 -16.61 -11.57
C GLU A 393 44.27 -17.20 -10.15
N GLU A 394 45.34 -17.84 -9.65
CA GLU A 394 45.37 -18.42 -8.30
C GLU A 394 45.28 -17.33 -7.22
N MET A 395 46.04 -16.24 -7.38
CA MET A 395 46.04 -15.11 -6.44
C MET A 395 44.70 -14.36 -6.42
N GLU A 396 44.08 -14.14 -7.59
CA GLU A 396 42.77 -13.51 -7.69
C GLU A 396 41.63 -14.44 -7.19
N SER A 397 41.75 -15.75 -7.43
CA SER A 397 40.86 -16.77 -6.88
C SER A 397 40.88 -16.78 -5.35
N ASP A 398 42.06 -16.82 -4.73
CA ASP A 398 42.20 -16.73 -3.27
C ASP A 398 41.71 -15.38 -2.73
N GLY A 399 41.96 -14.29 -3.46
CA GLY A 399 41.43 -12.96 -3.16
C GLY A 399 39.89 -12.91 -3.15
N LEU A 400 39.23 -13.60 -4.07
CA LEU A 400 37.77 -13.75 -4.11
C LEU A 400 37.25 -14.68 -3.01
N ILE A 401 37.85 -15.85 -2.86
CA ILE A 401 37.47 -16.87 -1.88
C ILE A 401 37.59 -16.31 -0.45
N ASN A 402 38.62 -15.55 -0.13
CA ASN A 402 38.79 -14.99 1.21
C ASN A 402 37.79 -13.85 1.52
N ARG A 403 37.40 -13.04 0.52
CA ARG A 403 36.28 -12.08 0.66
C ARG A 403 34.95 -12.81 0.89
N LEU A 404 34.70 -13.88 0.13
CA LEU A 404 33.51 -14.73 0.28
C LEU A 404 33.46 -15.42 1.67
N LYS A 405 34.58 -15.96 2.16
CA LYS A 405 34.69 -16.49 3.54
C LYS A 405 34.32 -15.43 4.59
N GLY A 406 34.74 -14.18 4.40
CA GLY A 406 34.35 -13.05 5.26
C GLY A 406 32.84 -12.82 5.29
N ALA A 407 32.20 -12.73 4.12
CA ALA A 407 30.75 -12.59 4.00
C ALA A 407 29.99 -13.79 4.62
N ILE A 408 30.44 -15.02 4.38
CA ILE A 408 29.86 -16.24 4.98
C ILE A 408 30.03 -16.25 6.51
N ALA A 409 31.17 -15.79 7.04
CA ALA A 409 31.39 -15.72 8.48
C ALA A 409 30.41 -14.73 9.14
N ASN A 410 30.24 -13.52 8.58
CA ASN A 410 29.26 -12.55 9.08
C ASN A 410 27.81 -13.08 8.97
N TYR A 411 27.46 -13.71 7.85
CA TYR A 411 26.14 -14.35 7.67
C TYR A 411 25.88 -15.43 8.73
N ASN A 412 26.89 -16.20 9.14
CA ASN A 412 26.79 -17.16 10.25
C ASN A 412 26.67 -16.51 11.64
N PHE A 413 27.07 -15.25 11.85
CA PHE A 413 26.66 -14.49 13.03
C PHE A 413 25.21 -14.02 12.90
N LEU A 414 24.80 -13.54 11.73
CA LEU A 414 23.45 -13.05 11.43
C LEU A 414 22.40 -14.17 11.64
N ILE A 415 22.61 -15.38 11.11
CA ILE A 415 21.75 -16.56 11.33
C ILE A 415 21.58 -16.86 12.82
N ARG A 416 22.66 -16.83 13.62
CA ARG A 416 22.59 -17.11 15.07
C ARG A 416 21.77 -16.05 15.82
N TRP A 417 21.87 -14.79 15.42
CA TRP A 417 21.03 -13.72 15.99
C TRP A 417 19.57 -13.80 15.53
N GLN A 418 19.30 -14.15 14.26
CA GLN A 418 17.93 -14.39 13.76
C GLN A 418 17.27 -15.56 14.49
N ARG A 419 17.98 -16.68 14.69
CA ARG A 419 17.50 -17.82 15.47
C ARG A 419 17.16 -17.42 16.91
N ASN A 420 17.99 -16.60 17.56
CA ASN A 420 17.73 -16.13 18.91
C ASN A 420 16.52 -15.16 18.97
N LEU A 421 16.34 -14.29 17.97
CA LEU A 421 15.13 -13.49 17.83
C LEU A 421 13.89 -14.38 17.62
N GLY A 422 14.00 -15.42 16.78
CA GLY A 422 12.92 -16.38 16.53
C GLY A 422 12.48 -17.14 17.78
N PHE A 423 13.42 -17.59 18.63
CA PHE A 423 13.10 -18.17 19.93
C PHE A 423 12.33 -17.19 20.83
N PHE A 424 12.73 -15.90 20.87
CA PHE A 424 12.02 -14.90 21.66
C PHE A 424 10.62 -14.62 21.08
N SER A 425 10.52 -14.27 19.79
CA SER A 425 9.25 -13.93 19.14
C SER A 425 8.27 -15.09 19.21
N GLN A 426 8.68 -16.30 18.86
CA GLN A 426 7.74 -17.43 18.84
C GLN A 426 7.26 -17.81 20.24
N GLY A 427 8.13 -17.71 21.26
CA GLY A 427 7.74 -17.92 22.67
C GLY A 427 6.86 -16.79 23.22
N TYR A 428 7.05 -15.56 22.74
CA TYR A 428 6.18 -14.42 23.00
C TYR A 428 4.79 -14.67 22.42
N ASP A 429 4.70 -14.95 21.11
CA ASP A 429 3.44 -15.19 20.39
C ASP A 429 2.64 -16.37 20.98
N TYR A 430 3.29 -17.41 21.50
CA TYR A 430 2.60 -18.51 22.19
C TYR A 430 1.95 -18.11 23.53
N LEU A 431 2.55 -17.18 24.28
CA LEU A 431 1.94 -16.70 25.53
C LEU A 431 0.72 -15.82 25.27
N VAL A 432 0.67 -15.11 24.13
CA VAL A 432 -0.48 -14.28 23.70
C VAL A 432 -1.76 -15.11 23.57
N VAL A 433 -1.66 -16.39 23.19
CA VAL A 433 -2.81 -17.31 23.08
C VAL A 433 -3.41 -17.66 24.46
N ILE A 434 -2.57 -17.72 25.49
CA ILE A 434 -2.94 -18.26 26.81
C ILE A 434 -3.25 -17.14 27.82
N LEU A 435 -2.49 -16.04 27.81
CA LEU A 435 -2.61 -14.95 28.80
C LEU A 435 -4.03 -14.35 28.93
N PRO A 436 -4.78 -14.06 27.84
CA PRO A 436 -6.13 -13.50 27.96
C PRO A 436 -7.09 -14.50 28.60
N ILE A 437 -6.99 -15.78 28.18
CA ILE A 437 -7.84 -16.86 28.68
C ILE A 437 -7.54 -17.09 30.17
N ALA A 438 -6.27 -17.14 30.57
CA ALA A 438 -5.86 -17.36 31.96
C ALA A 438 -6.34 -16.24 32.92
N ILE A 439 -6.48 -15.01 32.44
CA ILE A 439 -6.92 -13.87 33.26
C ILE A 439 -8.45 -13.75 33.31
N VAL A 440 -9.18 -14.11 32.24
CA VAL A 440 -10.65 -14.00 32.20
C VAL A 440 -11.34 -15.29 32.67
N ALA A 441 -10.72 -16.47 32.55
CA ALA A 441 -11.32 -17.73 32.99
C ALA A 441 -11.78 -17.74 34.47
N PRO A 442 -11.07 -17.15 35.45
CA PRO A 442 -11.58 -17.03 36.82
C PRO A 442 -12.87 -16.21 36.94
N LEU A 443 -13.01 -15.13 36.15
CA LEU A 443 -14.25 -14.32 36.09
C LEU A 443 -15.40 -15.13 35.50
N TYR A 444 -15.11 -15.89 34.43
CA TYR A 444 -16.07 -16.80 33.81
C TYR A 444 -16.53 -17.92 34.77
N PHE A 445 -15.61 -18.59 35.46
CA PHE A 445 -15.97 -19.62 36.44
C PHE A 445 -16.68 -19.05 37.69
N ALA A 446 -16.52 -17.75 37.97
CA ALA A 446 -17.27 -17.02 39.00
C ALA A 446 -18.65 -16.51 38.50
N GLY A 447 -19.02 -16.73 37.24
CA GLY A 447 -20.27 -16.22 36.64
C GLY A 447 -20.28 -14.71 36.39
N GLN A 448 -19.11 -14.06 36.43
CA GLN A 448 -18.93 -12.61 36.25
C GLN A 448 -18.58 -12.22 34.80
N ALA A 449 -18.26 -13.21 33.95
CA ALA A 449 -18.02 -13.03 32.53
C ALA A 449 -18.62 -14.21 31.75
N SER A 450 -19.03 -13.96 30.50
CA SER A 450 -19.54 -14.96 29.56
C SER A 450 -18.42 -15.61 28.73
N PHE A 451 -18.70 -16.75 28.09
CA PHE A 451 -17.70 -17.42 27.23
C PHE A 451 -17.31 -16.57 26.02
N GLY A 452 -18.26 -15.83 25.47
CA GLY A 452 -18.02 -14.84 24.42
C GLY A 452 -17.04 -13.75 24.87
N GLU A 453 -17.04 -13.35 26.14
CA GLU A 453 -16.11 -12.33 26.67
C GLU A 453 -14.68 -12.85 26.79
N ILE A 454 -14.46 -14.15 26.99
CA ILE A 454 -13.12 -14.76 26.85
C ILE A 454 -12.61 -14.58 25.42
N GLN A 455 -13.45 -14.84 24.42
CA GLN A 455 -13.09 -14.72 23.00
C GLN A 455 -12.96 -13.25 22.57
N GLN A 456 -13.80 -12.37 23.11
CA GLN A 456 -13.73 -10.93 22.92
C GLN A 456 -12.42 -10.36 23.49
N ALA A 457 -12.07 -10.75 24.71
CA ALA A 457 -10.84 -10.39 25.40
C ALA A 457 -9.61 -10.86 24.63
N ASN A 458 -9.60 -12.10 24.14
CA ASN A 458 -8.51 -12.62 23.32
C ASN A 458 -8.33 -11.81 22.02
N SER A 459 -9.43 -11.53 21.31
CA SER A 459 -9.44 -10.70 20.09
C SER A 459 -8.97 -9.25 20.34
N ALA A 460 -9.41 -8.63 21.44
CA ALA A 460 -9.04 -7.26 21.80
C ALA A 460 -7.57 -7.17 22.29
N PHE A 461 -7.09 -8.16 23.06
CA PHE A 461 -5.69 -8.26 23.49
C PHE A 461 -4.75 -8.33 22.29
N ASN A 462 -5.05 -9.19 21.31
CA ASN A 462 -4.26 -9.30 20.08
C ASN A 462 -4.24 -7.99 19.28
N GLN A 463 -5.35 -7.24 19.20
CA GLN A 463 -5.39 -5.97 18.49
C GLN A 463 -4.59 -4.85 19.20
N VAL A 464 -4.71 -4.71 20.52
CA VAL A 464 -3.86 -3.76 21.29
C VAL A 464 -2.39 -4.14 21.19
N LEU A 465 -2.07 -5.44 21.31
CA LEU A 465 -0.68 -5.93 21.22
C LEU A 465 -0.05 -5.65 19.85
N ALA A 466 -0.77 -5.95 18.76
CA ALA A 466 -0.29 -5.69 17.40
C ALA A 466 -0.10 -4.19 17.15
N ALA A 467 -1.06 -3.36 17.57
CA ALA A 467 -1.00 -1.91 17.40
C ALA A 467 0.16 -1.26 18.19
N MET A 468 0.43 -1.73 19.41
CA MET A 468 1.60 -1.33 20.20
C MET A 468 2.93 -1.80 19.60
N SER A 469 2.94 -2.95 18.89
CA SER A 469 4.14 -3.54 18.27
C SER A 469 4.57 -2.86 16.94
N LEU A 470 3.94 -1.75 16.58
CA LEU A 470 4.22 -0.95 15.37
C LEU A 470 5.71 -0.60 15.22
N PHE A 471 6.36 -0.11 16.28
CA PHE A 471 7.74 0.41 16.18
C PHE A 471 8.78 -0.66 15.85
N ILE A 472 8.50 -1.93 16.16
CA ILE A 472 9.37 -3.07 15.86
C ILE A 472 9.07 -3.57 14.45
N SER A 473 7.81 -3.87 14.16
CA SER A 473 7.36 -4.39 12.86
C SER A 473 7.70 -3.43 11.70
N GLN A 474 7.65 -2.12 11.94
CA GLN A 474 7.94 -1.09 10.93
C GLN A 474 9.38 -0.56 10.97
N PHE A 475 10.29 -1.09 11.81
CA PHE A 475 11.60 -0.48 12.05
C PHE A 475 12.46 -0.32 10.78
N GLU A 476 12.57 -1.37 9.95
CA GLU A 476 13.36 -1.33 8.72
C GLU A 476 12.78 -0.29 7.74
N SER A 477 11.44 -0.21 7.66
CA SER A 477 10.72 0.76 6.85
C SER A 477 10.91 2.21 7.33
N ILE A 478 10.84 2.46 8.64
CA ILE A 478 11.11 3.79 9.24
C ILE A 478 12.55 4.25 8.95
N SER A 479 13.50 3.32 9.05
CA SER A 479 14.92 3.59 8.79
C SER A 479 15.17 3.94 7.33
N ALA A 480 14.59 3.17 6.39
CA ALA A 480 14.66 3.47 4.96
C ALA A 480 14.00 4.82 4.64
N PHE A 481 12.84 5.13 5.24
CA PHE A 481 12.14 6.39 5.03
C PHE A 481 12.92 7.61 5.51
N ALA A 482 13.57 7.54 6.69
CA ALA A 482 14.46 8.59 7.18
C ALA A 482 15.66 8.82 6.23
N ALA A 483 16.25 7.75 5.69
CA ALA A 483 17.31 7.85 4.69
C ALA A 483 16.82 8.48 3.37
N ASN A 484 15.60 8.18 2.94
CA ASN A 484 14.98 8.75 1.74
C ASN A 484 14.69 10.25 1.92
N ILE A 485 14.15 10.66 3.08
CA ILE A 485 13.96 12.08 3.44
C ILE A 485 15.29 12.83 3.32
N LYS A 486 16.36 12.31 3.94
CA LYS A 486 17.67 12.99 3.90
C LYS A 486 18.17 13.23 2.47
N ARG A 487 18.00 12.26 1.56
CA ARG A 487 18.43 12.39 0.16
C ARG A 487 17.57 13.37 -0.64
N LEU A 488 16.26 13.45 -0.36
CA LEU A 488 15.38 14.42 -1.00
C LEU A 488 15.61 15.85 -0.47
N VAL A 489 15.83 16.03 0.83
CA VAL A 489 16.14 17.34 1.43
C VAL A 489 17.45 17.90 0.86
N LEU A 490 18.53 17.10 0.83
CA LEU A 490 19.80 17.51 0.23
C LEU A 490 19.68 17.86 -1.27
N PHE A 491 18.77 17.21 -2.00
CA PHE A 491 18.49 17.54 -3.40
C PHE A 491 17.67 18.83 -3.53
N ASP A 492 16.70 19.09 -2.65
CA ASP A 492 15.91 20.33 -2.63
C ASP A 492 16.75 21.55 -2.22
N GLU A 493 17.65 21.38 -1.24
CA GLU A 493 18.62 22.39 -0.81
C GLU A 493 19.59 22.79 -1.94
N GLU A 494 20.10 21.82 -2.71
CA GLU A 494 20.97 22.09 -3.86
C GLU A 494 20.21 22.68 -5.06
N LEU A 495 18.90 22.41 -5.19
CA LEU A 495 18.05 23.08 -6.17
C LEU A 495 17.83 24.57 -5.85
N ASP A 496 17.71 24.94 -4.57
CA ASP A 496 17.61 26.36 -4.14
C ASP A 496 18.97 27.09 -4.10
N ARG A 497 20.08 26.36 -4.11
CA ARG A 497 21.43 26.96 -4.09
C ARG A 497 21.65 27.86 -5.31
N PRO A 498 21.99 29.16 -5.14
CA PRO A 498 22.23 30.05 -6.27
C PRO A 498 23.47 29.62 -7.08
N ASP A 499 23.50 29.99 -8.37
CA ASP A 499 24.70 29.85 -9.20
C ASP A 499 25.88 30.59 -8.51
N PRO A 500 27.07 29.99 -8.38
CA PRO A 500 28.27 30.71 -7.93
C PRO A 500 28.49 32.03 -8.67
N ALA A 501 28.14 32.12 -9.96
CA ALA A 501 28.24 33.34 -10.77
C ALA A 501 27.08 34.35 -10.57
N ASP A 502 26.18 34.10 -9.62
CA ASP A 502 25.20 35.06 -9.09
C ASP A 502 25.39 35.32 -7.58
N MET A 503 26.45 34.79 -6.96
CA MET A 503 26.80 35.11 -5.57
C MET A 503 27.42 36.52 -5.46
N PRO A 504 27.06 37.32 -4.44
CA PRO A 504 27.62 38.66 -4.25
C PRO A 504 29.15 38.68 -4.21
N GLY A 505 29.76 39.62 -4.93
CA GLY A 505 31.21 39.83 -4.93
C GLY A 505 32.02 38.82 -5.75
N ARG A 506 31.41 37.83 -6.43
CA ARG A 506 32.13 36.99 -7.38
C ARG A 506 32.21 37.65 -8.77
N PRO A 507 33.35 37.55 -9.49
CA PRO A 507 33.44 38.03 -10.86
C PRO A 507 32.55 37.21 -11.80
N ARG A 508 31.86 37.87 -12.71
CA ARG A 508 30.90 37.26 -13.65
C ARG A 508 31.22 37.70 -15.07
N ILE A 509 31.32 36.74 -15.99
CA ILE A 509 31.45 37.00 -17.43
C ILE A 509 30.20 37.74 -17.91
N LYS A 510 30.39 38.88 -18.56
CA LYS A 510 29.31 39.68 -19.13
C LYS A 510 28.86 39.06 -20.46
N ARG A 511 27.56 39.17 -20.77
CA ARG A 511 27.00 38.80 -22.07
C ARG A 511 26.50 40.05 -22.77
N ALA A 512 26.86 40.19 -24.03
CA ALA A 512 26.28 41.12 -24.99
C ALA A 512 25.61 40.33 -26.13
N GLN A 513 24.90 41.04 -27.00
CA GLN A 513 24.31 40.49 -28.23
C GLN A 513 24.85 41.32 -29.41
N GLY A 514 25.20 40.65 -30.50
CA GLY A 514 25.74 41.26 -31.71
C GLY A 514 25.78 40.27 -32.87
N ASP A 515 26.08 40.75 -34.08
CA ASP A 515 25.95 39.96 -35.30
C ASP A 515 27.08 38.92 -35.51
N ASP A 516 28.23 39.14 -34.86
CA ASP A 516 29.42 38.29 -34.88
C ASP A 516 29.72 37.69 -33.48
N ILE A 517 30.61 36.70 -33.39
CA ILE A 517 31.09 36.18 -32.10
C ILE A 517 32.30 37.00 -31.68
N ASP A 518 32.16 37.81 -30.63
CA ASP A 518 33.22 38.66 -30.10
C ASP A 518 33.47 38.39 -28.61
N VAL A 519 34.73 38.49 -28.22
CA VAL A 519 35.22 38.14 -26.89
C VAL A 519 36.24 39.19 -26.47
N GLU A 520 35.97 39.89 -25.36
CA GLU A 520 36.83 40.94 -24.81
C GLU A 520 37.40 40.53 -23.45
N GLY A 521 38.73 40.45 -23.33
CA GLY A 521 39.43 40.28 -22.04
C GLY A 521 39.03 39.05 -21.22
N LEU A 522 38.58 37.98 -21.88
CA LEU A 522 37.96 36.83 -21.22
C LEU A 522 38.96 36.08 -20.34
N THR A 523 38.73 36.15 -19.04
CA THR A 523 39.43 35.34 -18.02
C THR A 523 38.46 34.30 -17.49
N LEU A 524 38.50 33.10 -18.06
CA LEU A 524 37.58 32.00 -17.74
C LEU A 524 38.09 31.15 -16.57
N MET A 525 37.23 30.90 -15.59
CA MET A 525 37.49 30.03 -14.44
C MET A 525 36.62 28.77 -14.46
N THR A 526 36.97 27.79 -13.63
CA THR A 526 36.08 26.65 -13.32
C THR A 526 34.80 27.13 -12.61
N PRO A 527 33.67 26.39 -12.70
CA PRO A 527 32.39 26.83 -12.12
C PRO A 527 32.44 27.16 -10.63
N ASN A 528 33.27 26.45 -9.87
CA ASN A 528 33.52 26.65 -8.43
C ASN A 528 34.46 27.83 -8.09
N TYR A 529 35.13 28.42 -9.09
CA TYR A 529 36.17 29.46 -9.01
C TYR A 529 37.54 29.01 -8.46
N GLU A 530 37.83 27.72 -8.39
CA GLU A 530 39.13 27.21 -7.87
C GLU A 530 40.30 27.36 -8.86
N HIS A 531 40.05 27.31 -10.17
CA HIS A 531 41.10 27.32 -11.19
C HIS A 531 40.77 28.24 -12.36
N THR A 532 41.72 29.11 -12.73
CA THR A 532 41.68 29.87 -13.98
C THR A 532 42.15 28.98 -15.14
N LEU A 533 41.34 28.82 -16.18
CA LEU A 533 41.67 28.01 -17.36
C LEU A 533 42.19 28.86 -18.54
N ILE A 534 41.70 30.09 -18.65
CA ILE A 534 42.05 31.06 -19.70
C ILE A 534 42.19 32.43 -19.03
N ARG A 535 43.12 33.25 -19.49
CA ARG A 535 43.37 34.62 -18.99
C ARG A 535 43.42 35.57 -20.16
N ASP A 536 42.74 36.70 -20.01
CA ASP A 536 42.82 37.87 -20.89
C ASP A 536 42.75 37.54 -22.39
N LEU A 537 41.84 36.64 -22.77
CA LEU A 537 41.63 36.26 -24.16
C LEU A 537 40.71 37.26 -24.85
N SER A 538 41.17 37.91 -25.91
CA SER A 538 40.32 38.65 -26.84
C SER A 538 40.34 38.03 -28.22
N ILE A 539 39.17 37.85 -28.85
CA ILE A 539 39.03 37.29 -30.21
C ILE A 539 37.67 37.67 -30.83
N GLU A 540 37.74 38.26 -32.02
CA GLU A 540 36.62 38.55 -32.92
C GLU A 540 36.54 37.41 -33.96
N ILE A 541 35.35 36.89 -34.27
CA ILE A 541 35.12 35.84 -35.29
C ILE A 541 33.88 36.21 -36.10
N LYS A 542 34.06 36.39 -37.42
CA LYS A 542 33.04 36.97 -38.29
C LYS A 542 32.17 35.94 -39.00
N ALA A 543 30.97 36.37 -39.38
CA ALA A 543 30.03 35.57 -40.17
C ALA A 543 30.70 35.00 -41.45
N GLY A 544 30.85 33.68 -41.49
CA GLY A 544 31.49 32.94 -42.59
C GLY A 544 32.96 32.55 -42.36
N GLU A 545 33.60 33.01 -41.27
CA GLU A 545 34.95 32.58 -40.90
C GLU A 545 34.97 31.16 -40.30
N SER A 546 36.15 30.53 -40.27
CA SER A 546 36.34 29.17 -39.75
C SER A 546 37.58 29.10 -38.87
N VAL A 547 37.38 29.00 -37.55
CA VAL A 547 38.45 29.08 -36.54
C VAL A 547 38.74 27.72 -35.92
N LEU A 548 40.01 27.31 -35.92
CA LEU A 548 40.47 26.04 -35.35
C LEU A 548 41.17 26.25 -33.99
N VAL A 549 40.54 25.82 -32.91
CA VAL A 549 41.11 25.93 -31.54
C VAL A 549 41.97 24.71 -31.20
N MET A 550 43.30 24.88 -31.16
CA MET A 550 44.27 23.82 -30.85
C MET A 550 44.91 23.97 -29.46
N GLY A 551 45.50 22.88 -28.94
CA GLY A 551 46.25 22.87 -27.67
C GLY A 551 46.22 21.52 -26.94
N PRO A 552 47.00 21.33 -25.85
CA PRO A 552 47.05 20.08 -25.08
C PRO A 552 45.70 19.64 -24.46
N SER A 553 45.59 18.38 -24.03
CA SER A 553 44.42 17.97 -23.22
C SER A 553 44.37 18.77 -21.91
N GLY A 554 43.17 19.09 -21.44
CA GLY A 554 42.96 19.96 -20.26
C GLY A 554 43.16 21.47 -20.49
N SER A 555 43.65 21.92 -21.66
CA SER A 555 43.99 23.33 -21.96
C SER A 555 42.78 24.29 -22.13
N GLY A 556 41.67 24.08 -21.42
CA GLY A 556 40.51 24.98 -21.44
C GLY A 556 39.63 24.99 -22.69
N LYS A 557 40.03 24.39 -23.83
CA LYS A 557 39.30 24.48 -25.13
C LYS A 557 37.79 24.23 -25.05
N SER A 558 37.37 23.08 -24.50
CA SER A 558 35.94 22.76 -24.35
C SER A 558 35.23 23.62 -23.29
N SER A 559 35.98 24.31 -22.43
CA SER A 559 35.46 25.30 -21.49
C SER A 559 35.31 26.67 -22.17
N LEU A 560 36.19 27.06 -23.10
CA LEU A 560 36.02 28.27 -23.93
C LEU A 560 34.67 28.24 -24.65
N LEU A 561 34.37 27.12 -25.33
CA LEU A 561 33.07 26.92 -26.00
C LEU A 561 31.88 27.02 -25.02
N ARG A 562 32.04 26.57 -23.76
CA ARG A 562 31.02 26.72 -22.71
C ARG A 562 30.91 28.15 -22.18
N GLY A 563 32.00 28.91 -22.18
CA GLY A 563 32.01 30.35 -21.88
C GLY A 563 31.29 31.15 -22.97
N VAL A 564 31.60 30.90 -24.24
CA VAL A 564 30.93 31.52 -25.39
C VAL A 564 29.45 31.17 -25.43
N ALA A 565 29.09 29.89 -25.20
CA ALA A 565 27.69 29.46 -25.04
C ALA A 565 27.00 30.02 -23.76
N GLY A 566 27.73 30.67 -22.85
CA GLY A 566 27.21 31.12 -21.55
C GLY A 566 26.69 29.99 -20.66
N LEU A 567 27.18 28.77 -20.86
CA LEU A 567 27.00 27.63 -19.93
C LEU A 567 27.92 27.78 -18.72
N TRP A 568 29.11 28.36 -18.91
CA TRP A 568 30.03 28.74 -17.86
C TRP A 568 30.07 30.27 -17.76
N ARG A 569 29.95 30.79 -16.53
CA ARG A 569 29.82 32.23 -16.24
C ARG A 569 30.86 32.75 -15.24
N SER A 570 31.65 31.85 -14.67
CA SER A 570 32.67 32.12 -13.66
C SER A 570 33.93 32.71 -14.31
N GLY A 571 34.21 33.99 -14.04
CA GLY A 571 35.32 34.70 -14.68
C GLY A 571 35.04 36.17 -14.94
N GLU A 572 35.90 36.81 -15.73
CA GLU A 572 35.83 38.23 -16.11
C GLU A 572 35.91 38.38 -17.63
N GLY A 573 35.60 39.60 -18.13
CA GLY A 573 35.51 39.91 -19.56
C GLY A 573 34.07 39.96 -20.10
N THR A 574 33.94 40.26 -21.38
CA THR A 574 32.68 40.30 -22.15
C THR A 574 32.67 39.19 -23.21
N VAL A 575 31.51 38.60 -23.45
CA VAL A 575 31.25 37.75 -24.62
C VAL A 575 30.00 38.30 -25.33
N SER A 576 30.17 38.76 -26.57
CA SER A 576 29.07 39.02 -27.50
C SER A 576 28.84 37.81 -28.38
N THR A 577 27.57 37.47 -28.65
CA THR A 577 27.20 36.45 -29.64
C THR A 577 25.95 36.87 -30.40
N PRO A 578 25.66 36.22 -31.56
CA PRO A 578 24.32 36.16 -32.12
C PRO A 578 23.30 35.60 -31.13
N ASP A 579 22.01 35.67 -31.48
CA ASP A 579 20.98 35.04 -30.68
C ASP A 579 21.14 33.50 -30.66
N LEU A 580 20.69 32.87 -29.58
CA LEU A 580 20.79 31.42 -29.42
C LEU A 580 19.87 30.65 -30.38
N GLU A 581 18.91 31.32 -31.04
CA GLU A 581 18.13 30.75 -32.14
C GLU A 581 18.93 30.65 -33.45
N ASP A 582 19.93 31.53 -33.66
CA ASP A 582 20.81 31.53 -34.84
C ASP A 582 22.09 30.68 -34.63
N MET A 583 22.37 30.22 -33.40
CA MET A 583 23.57 29.46 -33.05
C MET A 583 23.30 27.96 -32.86
N MET A 584 24.03 27.09 -33.58
CA MET A 584 24.03 25.64 -33.34
C MET A 584 25.38 25.14 -32.81
N PHE A 585 25.35 24.45 -31.66
CA PHE A 585 26.51 23.78 -31.08
C PHE A 585 26.51 22.29 -31.45
N MET A 586 27.54 21.83 -32.17
CA MET A 586 27.72 20.40 -32.49
C MET A 586 28.66 19.72 -31.47
N PRO A 587 28.39 18.46 -31.09
CA PRO A 587 29.15 17.70 -30.08
C PRO A 587 30.45 17.06 -30.61
#